data_AF-A0A939B8R1-F1
#
_entry.id   AF-A0A939B8R1-F1
#
_cell.length_a   1.000
_cell.length_b   1.000
_cell.length_c   1.000
_cell.angle_alpha   90.00
_cell.angle_beta   90.00
_cell.angle_gamma   90.00
#
_symmetry.space_group_name_H-M   'P 1'
#
loop_
_entity.id
_entity.type
_entity.pdbx_description
1 polymer ?
#
loop_
_entity_poly.entity_id
_entity_poly.type
_entity_poly.pdbx_seq_one_letter_code
_entity_poly.pdbx_strand_id
1 'polypeptide(L)'
;MKHLNSITSLFFLLALFFLTSCDDDEDTRVPSIRLMTAQEFTRCVDGKGWRHVESHEIKSNGNMDKADWWSGMIGAAPVQYSFGGGEMSTYMYIDSYPINGYVSGKYTFDEGTNRLMSDGKEVFTVVSADDNFLRLIKQQGTTGDGERIYLYSVYRAMTADELSSTMKNYPYNLNTLDQDYPVMPEQERITAADFAGHAVGQAWHCAEVHETFLAYRYNSAPYTPGKSQPAVPDYEFTADSLYSITPSADGGEATRRATAYTYRANGFYVETASGDIIKIVRLTADEMVAVQPLRNTAGGDDVTVYCVYRR
;
A
#
# COMPACT_ATOMS: atom_id res chain seq x y z
N MET A 1 -50.71 -41.65 -61.01
CA MET A 1 -51.53 -40.71 -60.22
C MET A 1 -50.81 -40.52 -58.89
N LYS A 2 -49.96 -39.49 -58.75
CA LYS A 2 -50.24 -38.15 -58.19
C LYS A 2 -50.56 -38.17 -56.68
N HIS A 3 -49.70 -37.46 -55.93
CA HIS A 3 -49.82 -36.87 -54.57
C HIS A 3 -49.61 -37.79 -53.36
N LEU A 4 -48.94 -37.42 -52.26
CA LEU A 4 -48.04 -36.32 -51.83
C LEU A 4 -47.61 -36.64 -50.36
N ASN A 5 -46.57 -35.94 -49.85
CA ASN A 5 -46.14 -35.73 -48.45
C ASN A 5 -44.99 -36.63 -47.94
N SER A 6 -43.76 -36.10 -47.80
CA SER A 6 -43.26 -35.30 -46.65
C SER A 6 -43.19 -36.18 -45.41
N ILE A 7 -42.02 -36.61 -44.91
CA ILE A 7 -41.03 -35.77 -44.20
C ILE A 7 -39.64 -36.44 -44.32
N THR A 8 -38.72 -35.68 -44.88
CA THR A 8 -37.26 -35.82 -44.80
C THR A 8 -36.72 -35.49 -43.40
N SER A 9 -35.57 -36.08 -43.07
CA SER A 9 -34.67 -35.73 -41.95
C SER A 9 -35.02 -36.25 -40.55
N LEU A 10 -34.94 -37.57 -40.40
CA LEU A 10 -34.44 -38.19 -39.18
C LEU A 10 -33.63 -39.40 -39.65
N PHE A 11 -32.46 -39.69 -39.07
CA PHE A 11 -31.46 -40.68 -39.51
C PHE A 11 -30.47 -40.23 -40.58
N PHE A 12 -29.50 -39.39 -40.20
CA PHE A 12 -28.10 -39.48 -40.66
C PHE A 12 -27.24 -38.51 -39.84
N LEU A 13 -27.01 -38.81 -38.55
CA LEU A 13 -25.99 -38.15 -37.72
C LEU A 13 -25.69 -38.99 -36.46
N LEU A 14 -25.63 -40.31 -36.63
CA LEU A 14 -25.23 -41.26 -35.59
C LEU A 14 -24.00 -42.05 -36.06
N ALA A 15 -22.96 -41.34 -36.47
CA ALA A 15 -21.66 -41.91 -36.80
C ALA A 15 -20.64 -40.76 -36.88
N LEU A 16 -20.14 -40.29 -35.73
CA LEU A 16 -18.88 -39.55 -35.51
C LEU A 16 -18.96 -38.81 -34.15
N PHE A 17 -19.15 -39.55 -33.06
CA PHE A 17 -18.79 -39.10 -31.70
C PHE A 17 -17.66 -39.96 -31.14
N PHE A 18 -16.66 -40.20 -31.99
CA PHE A 18 -15.29 -40.52 -31.58
C PHE A 18 -14.38 -39.42 -32.11
N LEU A 19 -14.68 -38.16 -31.76
CA LEU A 19 -13.58 -37.23 -31.53
C LEU A 19 -13.03 -37.64 -30.19
N THR A 20 -11.91 -38.33 -30.27
CA THR A 20 -10.89 -38.38 -29.24
C THR A 20 -10.89 -37.05 -28.50
N SER A 21 -11.48 -37.01 -27.31
CA SER A 21 -10.98 -36.15 -26.25
C SER A 21 -9.57 -36.66 -25.99
N CYS A 22 -8.62 -36.21 -26.82
CA CYS A 22 -7.28 -36.04 -26.33
C CYS A 22 -7.44 -34.94 -25.28
N ASP A 23 -7.77 -35.35 -24.05
CA ASP A 23 -7.11 -34.73 -22.91
C ASP A 23 -5.63 -34.96 -23.19
N ASP A 24 -5.04 -34.04 -23.95
CA ASP A 24 -3.61 -33.80 -23.83
C ASP A 24 -3.47 -33.16 -22.45
N ASP A 25 -3.47 -34.04 -21.44
CA ASP A 25 -2.77 -33.89 -20.18
C ASP A 25 -1.26 -33.80 -20.47
N GLU A 26 -0.87 -32.92 -21.41
CA GLU A 26 0.46 -32.34 -21.42
C GLU A 26 0.52 -31.45 -20.18
N ASP A 27 0.84 -32.10 -19.08
CA ASP A 27 1.41 -31.48 -17.90
C ASP A 27 2.48 -30.47 -18.37
N THR A 28 2.17 -29.18 -18.22
CA THR A 28 3.05 -28.12 -18.72
C THR A 28 4.26 -28.08 -17.80
N ARG A 29 5.39 -28.62 -18.26
CA ARG A 29 6.63 -28.61 -17.48
C ARG A 29 7.23 -27.22 -17.40
N VAL A 30 7.91 -26.94 -16.29
CA VAL A 30 8.70 -25.71 -16.14
C VAL A 30 9.73 -25.63 -17.29
N PRO A 31 9.83 -24.50 -18.01
CA PRO A 31 10.84 -24.34 -19.05
C PRO A 31 12.26 -24.50 -18.50
N SER A 32 13.16 -25.04 -19.32
CA SER A 32 14.57 -25.16 -18.94
C SER A 32 15.20 -23.79 -18.75
N ILE A 33 16.03 -23.65 -17.70
CA ILE A 33 16.78 -22.42 -17.42
C ILE A 33 17.79 -22.20 -18.53
N ARG A 34 17.73 -21.01 -19.16
CA ARG A 34 18.79 -20.51 -20.02
C ARG A 34 19.80 -19.78 -19.15
N LEU A 35 20.99 -20.37 -18.96
CA LEU A 35 22.09 -19.70 -18.27
C LEU A 35 22.43 -18.38 -18.99
N MET A 36 22.67 -17.34 -18.20
CA MET A 36 23.01 -16.01 -18.69
C MET A 36 24.22 -15.50 -17.93
N THR A 37 25.00 -14.65 -18.58
CA THR A 37 25.96 -13.81 -17.86
C THR A 37 25.25 -12.62 -17.21
N ALA A 38 25.87 -11.98 -16.23
CA ALA A 38 25.36 -10.81 -15.54
C ALA A 38 25.34 -9.61 -16.49
N GLN A 39 26.30 -9.54 -17.41
CA GLN A 39 26.29 -8.55 -18.48
C GLN A 39 25.08 -8.71 -19.40
N GLU A 40 24.78 -9.95 -19.83
CA GLU A 40 23.60 -10.21 -20.66
C GLU A 40 22.30 -9.93 -19.91
N PHE A 41 22.20 -10.36 -18.65
CA PHE A 41 21.03 -10.09 -17.82
C PHE A 41 20.82 -8.58 -17.65
N THR A 42 21.86 -7.85 -17.24
CA THR A 42 21.81 -6.38 -17.06
C THR A 42 21.40 -5.69 -18.34
N ARG A 43 21.96 -6.08 -19.50
CA ARG A 43 21.56 -5.53 -20.80
C ARG A 43 20.07 -5.73 -21.11
N CYS A 44 19.49 -6.86 -20.69
CA CYS A 44 18.07 -7.13 -20.94
C CYS A 44 17.15 -6.30 -20.04
N VAL A 45 17.54 -6.02 -18.78
CA VAL A 45 16.63 -5.46 -17.76
C VAL A 45 16.85 -3.99 -17.43
N ASP A 46 18.08 -3.48 -17.52
CA ASP A 46 18.43 -2.14 -17.05
C ASP A 46 17.64 -1.06 -17.80
N GLY A 47 17.08 -0.11 -17.05
CA GLY A 47 16.22 0.95 -17.58
C GLY A 47 14.79 0.53 -17.92
N LYS A 48 14.36 -0.70 -17.61
CA LYS A 48 13.02 -1.21 -17.94
C LYS A 48 12.15 -1.49 -16.70
N GLY A 49 10.84 -1.32 -16.90
CA GLY A 49 9.80 -1.86 -16.02
C GLY A 49 9.31 -3.22 -16.54
N TRP A 50 8.84 -4.07 -15.62
CA TRP A 50 8.37 -5.43 -15.89
C TRP A 50 7.00 -5.63 -15.29
N ARG A 51 6.00 -5.81 -16.15
CA ARG A 51 4.62 -6.03 -15.76
C ARG A 51 4.31 -7.52 -15.72
N HIS A 52 3.75 -7.99 -14.61
CA HIS A 52 3.24 -9.37 -14.48
C HIS A 52 2.21 -9.68 -15.57
N VAL A 53 2.27 -10.90 -16.10
CA VAL A 53 1.31 -11.45 -17.06
C VAL A 53 0.58 -12.65 -16.46
N GLU A 54 1.33 -13.63 -15.94
CA GLU A 54 0.78 -14.87 -15.39
C GLU A 54 1.76 -15.50 -14.40
N SER A 55 1.27 -16.36 -13.51
CA SER A 55 2.09 -17.19 -12.64
C SER A 55 1.48 -18.56 -12.43
N HIS A 56 2.30 -19.60 -12.47
CA HIS A 56 1.85 -20.97 -12.34
C HIS A 56 2.60 -21.65 -11.20
N GLU A 57 1.87 -22.34 -10.32
CA GLU A 57 2.49 -23.10 -9.24
C GLU A 57 3.27 -24.28 -9.81
N ILE A 58 4.51 -24.44 -9.35
CA ILE A 58 5.36 -25.58 -9.67
C ILE A 58 5.11 -26.66 -8.63
N LYS A 59 4.57 -27.80 -9.07
CA LYS A 59 4.33 -28.97 -8.24
C LYS A 59 5.63 -29.74 -7.97
N SER A 60 5.59 -30.59 -6.95
CA SER A 60 6.74 -31.40 -6.52
C SER A 60 7.30 -32.34 -7.61
N ASN A 61 6.49 -32.70 -8.60
CA ASN A 61 6.90 -33.50 -9.76
C ASN A 61 7.53 -32.66 -10.90
N GLY A 62 7.62 -31.33 -10.76
CA GLY A 62 8.17 -30.40 -11.75
C GLY A 62 7.17 -29.92 -12.81
N ASN A 63 5.91 -30.33 -12.73
CA ASN A 63 4.83 -29.82 -13.58
C ASN A 63 4.29 -28.50 -13.04
N MET A 64 3.70 -27.70 -13.90
CA MET A 64 3.05 -26.44 -13.53
C MET A 64 1.53 -26.56 -13.64
N ASP A 65 0.83 -25.90 -12.72
CA ASP A 65 -0.62 -25.73 -12.85
C ASP A 65 -0.97 -24.90 -14.09
N LYS A 66 -2.02 -25.32 -14.82
CA LYS A 66 -2.52 -24.58 -15.98
C LYS A 66 -3.21 -23.25 -15.58
N ALA A 67 -3.79 -23.20 -14.38
CA ALA A 67 -4.43 -22.00 -13.87
C ALA A 67 -3.39 -20.96 -13.44
N ASP A 68 -3.67 -19.67 -13.69
CA ASP A 68 -2.90 -18.59 -13.07
C ASP A 68 -3.16 -18.59 -11.57
N TRP A 69 -2.09 -18.66 -10.79
CA TRP A 69 -2.08 -18.68 -9.33
C TRP A 69 -2.92 -17.55 -8.75
N TRP A 70 -2.80 -16.35 -9.33
CA TRP A 70 -3.47 -15.16 -8.81
C TRP A 70 -4.96 -15.08 -9.15
N SER A 71 -5.43 -15.94 -10.06
CA SER A 71 -6.82 -15.90 -10.53
C SER A 71 -7.80 -16.20 -9.40
N GLY A 72 -8.69 -15.25 -9.12
CA GLY A 72 -9.71 -15.37 -8.08
C GLY A 72 -9.21 -15.18 -6.64
N MET A 73 -7.93 -14.84 -6.43
CA MET A 73 -7.43 -14.47 -5.10
C MET A 73 -7.97 -13.10 -4.66
N ILE A 74 -8.28 -12.99 -3.37
CA ILE A 74 -8.68 -11.73 -2.70
C ILE A 74 -7.63 -11.43 -1.63
N GLY A 75 -7.11 -10.21 -1.59
CA GLY A 75 -6.09 -9.78 -0.61
C GLY A 75 -4.65 -10.18 -0.95
N ALA A 76 -4.42 -10.70 -2.16
CA ALA A 76 -3.07 -10.97 -2.65
C ALA A 76 -3.01 -10.70 -4.15
N ALA A 77 -1.89 -10.15 -4.63
CA ALA A 77 -1.70 -9.77 -6.01
C ALA A 77 -0.23 -9.94 -6.43
N PRO A 78 0.03 -10.13 -7.74
CA PRO A 78 1.39 -10.14 -8.25
C PRO A 78 2.06 -8.77 -8.07
N VAL A 79 3.36 -8.79 -7.80
CA VAL A 79 4.20 -7.59 -7.74
C VAL A 79 4.66 -7.18 -9.14
N GLN A 80 5.10 -5.92 -9.29
CA GLN A 80 5.76 -5.44 -10.51
C GLN A 80 7.22 -5.12 -10.21
N TYR A 81 8.09 -5.11 -11.22
CA TYR A 81 9.51 -4.78 -11.04
C TYR A 81 9.97 -3.64 -11.95
N SER A 82 11.02 -2.93 -11.55
CA SER A 82 11.82 -2.10 -12.45
C SER A 82 13.30 -2.22 -12.10
N PHE A 83 14.17 -2.03 -13.09
CA PHE A 83 15.63 -2.06 -12.92
C PHE A 83 16.23 -0.77 -13.47
N GLY A 84 17.21 -0.23 -12.78
CA GLY A 84 17.93 0.97 -13.24
C GLY A 84 19.15 1.26 -12.39
N GLY A 85 20.31 1.44 -13.03
CA GLY A 85 21.52 1.92 -12.36
C GLY A 85 22.06 0.97 -11.28
N GLY A 86 21.83 -0.34 -11.45
CA GLY A 86 22.22 -1.38 -10.48
C GLY A 86 21.25 -1.54 -9.30
N GLU A 87 20.11 -0.85 -9.33
CA GLU A 87 19.02 -1.03 -8.37
C GLU A 87 17.82 -1.72 -9.02
N MET A 88 17.09 -2.46 -8.20
CA MET A 88 15.80 -3.03 -8.56
C MET A 88 14.74 -2.47 -7.61
N SER A 89 13.62 -2.04 -8.16
CA SER A 89 12.42 -1.69 -7.39
C SER A 89 11.36 -2.77 -7.53
N THR A 90 10.72 -3.14 -6.43
CA THR A 90 9.55 -4.03 -6.41
C THR A 90 8.33 -3.23 -5.96
N TYR A 91 7.31 -3.16 -6.79
CA TYR A 91 6.05 -2.44 -6.53
C TYR A 91 4.98 -3.41 -6.04
N MET A 92 4.35 -3.08 -4.92
CA MET A 92 3.37 -3.95 -4.27
C MET A 92 2.32 -3.17 -3.48
N TYR A 93 1.15 -3.78 -3.33
CA TYR A 93 0.18 -3.38 -2.33
C TYR A 93 0.49 -4.11 -1.02
N ILE A 94 0.33 -3.41 0.11
CA ILE A 94 0.46 -4.03 1.44
C ILE A 94 -0.92 -4.05 2.10
N ASP A 95 -1.40 -5.22 2.49
CA ASP A 95 -2.72 -5.33 3.15
C ASP A 95 -2.70 -4.80 4.59
N SER A 96 -1.62 -5.04 5.34
CA SER A 96 -1.51 -4.58 6.74
C SER A 96 -1.47 -3.06 6.88
N TYR A 97 -1.05 -2.38 5.82
CA TYR A 97 -1.08 -0.92 5.69
C TYR A 97 -1.59 -0.64 4.29
N PRO A 98 -2.90 -0.37 4.07
CA PRO A 98 -3.54 -0.39 2.75
C PRO A 98 -2.99 0.71 1.82
N ILE A 99 -1.77 0.50 1.33
CA ILE A 99 -0.94 1.45 0.58
C ILE A 99 -0.30 0.71 -0.60
N ASN A 100 -0.19 1.43 -1.70
CA ASN A 100 0.61 1.03 -2.84
C ASN A 100 2.00 1.64 -2.68
N GLY A 101 3.01 0.81 -2.47
CA GLY A 101 4.38 1.26 -2.27
C GLY A 101 5.41 0.47 -3.07
N TYR A 102 6.66 0.84 -2.89
CA TYR A 102 7.79 0.14 -3.50
C TYR A 102 8.95 -0.04 -2.53
N VAL A 103 9.66 -1.14 -2.69
CA VAL A 103 10.98 -1.38 -2.07
C VAL A 103 12.03 -1.31 -3.16
N SER A 104 13.07 -0.50 -2.96
CA SER A 104 14.23 -0.44 -3.86
C SER A 104 15.49 -0.95 -3.17
N GLY A 105 16.36 -1.62 -3.92
CA GLY A 105 17.65 -2.05 -3.37
C GLY A 105 18.63 -2.42 -4.46
N LYS A 106 19.91 -2.39 -4.11
CA LYS A 106 20.96 -2.91 -4.98
C LYS A 106 20.75 -4.40 -5.20
N TYR A 107 20.97 -4.85 -6.42
CA TYR A 107 20.93 -6.27 -6.75
C TYR A 107 22.26 -6.75 -7.32
N THR A 108 22.48 -8.06 -7.24
CA THR A 108 23.52 -8.76 -7.99
C THR A 108 22.91 -9.95 -8.71
N PHE A 109 23.48 -10.32 -9.85
CA PHE A 109 23.10 -11.53 -10.57
C PHE A 109 24.21 -12.57 -10.47
N ASP A 110 23.89 -13.73 -9.93
CA ASP A 110 24.80 -14.88 -9.88
C ASP A 110 24.63 -15.70 -11.17
N GLU A 111 25.59 -15.55 -12.08
CA GLU A 111 25.64 -16.24 -13.37
C GLU A 111 25.76 -17.77 -13.25
N GLY A 112 26.35 -18.26 -12.14
CA GLY A 112 26.55 -19.69 -11.91
C GLY A 112 25.25 -20.41 -11.53
N THR A 113 24.31 -19.70 -10.93
CA THR A 113 23.01 -20.24 -10.48
C THR A 113 21.80 -19.57 -11.14
N ASN A 114 22.02 -18.56 -11.98
CA ASN A 114 20.99 -17.73 -12.60
C ASN A 114 20.09 -17.00 -11.58
N ARG A 115 20.62 -16.66 -10.40
CA ARG A 115 19.84 -16.07 -9.30
C ARG A 115 20.03 -14.56 -9.21
N LEU A 116 18.92 -13.86 -9.03
CA LEU A 116 18.94 -12.47 -8.61
C LEU A 116 18.98 -12.40 -7.08
N MET A 117 19.98 -11.71 -6.55
CA MET A 117 20.17 -11.53 -5.11
C MET A 117 20.01 -10.06 -4.74
N SER A 118 19.39 -9.79 -3.59
CA SER A 118 19.33 -8.46 -2.98
C SER A 118 19.50 -8.60 -1.47
N ASP A 119 20.37 -7.79 -0.88
CA ASP A 119 20.70 -7.86 0.57
C ASP A 119 21.04 -9.29 1.05
N GLY A 120 21.83 -10.02 0.24
CA GLY A 120 22.24 -11.40 0.54
C GLY A 120 21.13 -12.46 0.44
N LYS A 121 19.92 -12.09 0.03
CA LYS A 121 18.77 -12.99 -0.12
C LYS A 121 18.43 -13.20 -1.59
N GLU A 122 18.00 -14.42 -1.94
CA GLU A 122 17.46 -14.70 -3.26
C GLU A 122 16.12 -13.99 -3.42
N VAL A 123 16.01 -13.20 -4.48
CA VAL A 123 14.74 -12.58 -4.90
C VAL A 123 13.99 -13.55 -5.80
N PHE A 124 14.67 -14.08 -6.83
CA PHE A 124 14.17 -15.12 -7.73
C PHE A 124 15.31 -15.72 -8.56
N THR A 125 15.05 -16.91 -9.11
CA THR A 125 15.88 -17.53 -10.16
C THR A 125 15.35 -17.10 -11.54
N VAL A 126 16.22 -16.59 -12.41
CA VAL A 126 15.88 -16.21 -13.78
C VAL A 126 15.84 -17.47 -14.64
N VAL A 127 14.72 -17.70 -15.33
CA VAL A 127 14.60 -18.79 -16.33
C VAL A 127 15.11 -18.29 -17.68
N SER A 128 14.69 -17.08 -18.07
CA SER A 128 15.21 -16.36 -19.23
C SER A 128 14.85 -14.89 -19.17
N ALA A 129 15.65 -14.05 -19.83
CA ALA A 129 15.35 -12.64 -20.04
C ALA A 129 15.74 -12.22 -21.46
N ASP A 130 14.83 -11.51 -22.12
CA ASP A 130 15.01 -10.90 -23.44
C ASP A 130 14.46 -9.46 -23.43
N ASP A 131 14.32 -8.83 -24.59
CA ASP A 131 13.86 -7.44 -24.65
C ASP A 131 12.40 -7.23 -24.28
N ASN A 132 11.59 -8.28 -24.41
CA ASN A 132 10.15 -8.25 -24.24
C ASN A 132 9.68 -9.00 -23.01
N PHE A 133 10.40 -10.04 -22.57
CA PHE A 133 9.96 -10.91 -21.49
C PHE A 133 11.05 -11.20 -20.46
N LEU A 134 10.63 -11.22 -19.20
CA LEU A 134 11.39 -11.72 -18.05
C LEU A 134 10.61 -12.89 -17.46
N ARG A 135 11.22 -14.06 -17.44
CA ARG A 135 10.63 -15.30 -16.92
C ARG A 135 11.44 -15.75 -15.72
N LEU A 136 10.77 -16.03 -14.62
CA LEU A 136 11.44 -16.28 -13.34
C LEU A 136 10.74 -17.38 -12.54
N ILE A 137 11.49 -17.98 -11.63
CA ILE A 137 10.98 -18.86 -10.57
C ILE A 137 11.18 -18.15 -9.24
N LYS A 138 10.13 -18.03 -8.45
CA LYS A 138 10.15 -17.37 -7.14
C LYS A 138 9.50 -18.24 -6.09
N GLN A 139 10.12 -18.33 -4.91
CA GLN A 139 9.43 -18.85 -3.74
C GLN A 139 8.36 -17.84 -3.31
N GLN A 140 7.09 -18.21 -3.45
CA GLN A 140 5.97 -17.31 -3.13
C GLN A 140 5.55 -17.42 -1.66
N GLY A 141 5.71 -18.59 -1.06
CA GLY A 141 5.25 -18.81 0.30
C GLY A 141 5.78 -20.09 0.92
N THR A 142 5.35 -20.32 2.15
CA THR A 142 5.52 -21.58 2.86
C THR A 142 4.19 -21.93 3.48
N THR A 143 3.72 -23.15 3.28
CA THR A 143 2.48 -23.67 3.88
C THR A 143 2.64 -23.88 5.39
N GLY A 144 1.54 -24.11 6.10
CA GLY A 144 1.56 -24.31 7.56
C GLY A 144 2.35 -25.53 8.03
N ASP A 145 2.53 -26.53 7.17
CA ASP A 145 3.34 -27.74 7.39
C ASP A 145 4.80 -27.61 6.90
N GLY A 146 5.19 -26.44 6.37
CA GLY A 146 6.57 -26.12 6.03
C GLY A 146 6.96 -26.40 4.57
N GLU A 147 6.03 -26.82 3.72
CA GLU A 147 6.28 -26.96 2.28
C GLU A 147 6.42 -25.59 1.61
N ARG A 148 7.40 -25.47 0.71
CA ARG A 148 7.68 -24.23 -0.01
C ARG A 148 6.90 -24.20 -1.32
N ILE A 149 6.16 -23.13 -1.54
CA ILE A 149 5.43 -22.89 -2.79
C ILE A 149 6.33 -22.09 -3.73
N TYR A 150 6.56 -22.62 -4.93
CA TYR A 150 7.30 -21.93 -5.98
C TYR A 150 6.39 -21.64 -7.15
N LEU A 151 6.51 -20.42 -7.70
CA LEU A 151 5.80 -20.01 -8.90
C LEU A 151 6.78 -19.80 -10.04
N TYR A 152 6.44 -20.32 -11.21
CA TYR A 152 6.98 -19.82 -12.46
C TYR A 152 6.13 -18.63 -12.90
N SER A 153 6.77 -17.48 -13.16
CA SER A 153 6.08 -16.25 -13.50
C SER A 153 6.62 -15.65 -14.79
N VAL A 154 5.72 -15.12 -15.60
CA VAL A 154 6.04 -14.40 -16.83
C VAL A 154 5.73 -12.92 -16.64
N TYR A 155 6.71 -12.09 -16.99
CA TYR A 155 6.59 -10.65 -17.03
C TYR A 155 6.88 -10.16 -18.43
N ARG A 156 6.17 -9.12 -18.85
CA ARG A 156 6.47 -8.38 -20.08
C ARG A 156 7.14 -7.05 -19.77
N ALA A 157 7.94 -6.54 -20.69
CA ALA A 157 8.46 -5.19 -20.61
C ALA A 157 7.30 -4.17 -20.60
N MET A 158 7.40 -3.18 -19.74
CA MET A 158 6.53 -2.01 -19.71
C MET A 158 6.98 -1.00 -20.76
N THR A 159 6.02 -0.24 -21.31
CA THR A 159 6.36 1.01 -21.99
C THR A 159 6.82 2.07 -20.99
N ALA A 160 7.43 3.16 -21.47
CA ALA A 160 7.81 4.28 -20.61
C ALA A 160 6.60 4.88 -19.85
N ASP A 161 5.45 4.99 -20.52
CA ASP A 161 4.22 5.50 -19.91
C ASP A 161 3.67 4.55 -18.83
N GLU A 162 3.75 3.24 -19.05
CA GLU A 162 3.33 2.25 -18.06
C GLU A 162 4.22 2.24 -16.82
N LEU A 163 5.53 2.37 -17.02
CA LEU A 163 6.48 2.50 -15.92
C LEU A 163 6.23 3.78 -15.14
N SER A 164 6.08 4.92 -15.82
CA SER A 164 5.77 6.20 -15.18
C SER A 164 4.44 6.14 -14.41
N SER A 165 3.41 5.50 -14.97
CA SER A 165 2.12 5.30 -14.31
C SER A 165 2.25 4.41 -13.07
N THR A 166 3.06 3.35 -13.15
CA THR A 166 3.36 2.48 -12.02
C THR A 166 4.07 3.26 -10.91
N MET A 167 5.12 4.01 -11.21
CA MET A 167 5.81 4.84 -10.20
C MET A 167 4.88 5.85 -9.55
N LYS A 168 3.93 6.43 -10.29
CA LYS A 168 2.93 7.34 -9.75
C LYS A 168 1.91 6.65 -8.83
N ASN A 169 1.49 5.43 -9.19
CA ASN A 169 0.47 4.69 -8.45
C ASN A 169 1.03 3.99 -7.20
N TYR A 170 2.35 3.84 -7.10
CA TYR A 170 3.06 3.27 -5.97
C TYR A 170 4.05 4.31 -5.41
N PRO A 171 3.59 5.43 -4.82
CA PRO A 171 4.45 6.56 -4.48
C PRO A 171 5.25 6.37 -3.18
N TYR A 172 4.84 5.43 -2.32
CA TYR A 172 5.41 5.31 -0.98
C TYR A 172 6.64 4.40 -0.98
N ASN A 173 7.79 4.96 -0.58
CA ASN A 173 9.00 4.17 -0.38
C ASN A 173 8.89 3.37 0.92
N LEU A 174 8.80 2.06 0.79
CA LEU A 174 8.59 1.15 1.89
C LEU A 174 9.87 0.93 2.72
N ASN A 175 11.05 1.22 2.15
CA ASN A 175 12.31 1.19 2.91
C ASN A 175 12.39 2.30 3.95
N THR A 176 11.73 3.43 3.67
CA THR A 176 11.76 4.63 4.51
C THR A 176 10.41 4.93 5.16
N LEU A 177 9.45 3.99 5.11
CA LEU A 177 8.07 4.23 5.53
C LEU A 177 7.97 4.69 6.99
N ASP A 178 8.74 4.10 7.90
CA ASP A 178 8.72 4.45 9.33
C ASP A 178 9.42 5.79 9.61
N GLN A 179 10.35 6.22 8.75
CA GLN A 179 10.99 7.53 8.83
C GLN A 179 10.10 8.61 8.24
N ASP A 180 9.55 8.37 7.05
CA ASP A 180 8.75 9.34 6.30
C ASP A 180 7.35 9.50 6.92
N TYR A 181 6.79 8.38 7.40
CA TYR A 181 5.46 8.31 8.02
C TYR A 181 5.48 7.57 9.36
N PRO A 182 6.02 8.16 10.43
CA PRO A 182 6.12 7.49 11.73
C PRO A 182 4.74 7.09 12.28
N VAL A 183 4.72 6.03 13.09
CA VAL A 183 3.52 5.59 13.81
C VAL A 183 3.25 6.56 14.96
N MET A 184 2.01 7.00 15.11
CA MET A 184 1.59 7.78 16.28
C MET A 184 1.76 6.95 17.56
N PRO A 185 2.04 7.59 18.71
CA PRO A 185 2.08 6.88 19.98
C PRO A 185 0.75 6.17 20.26
N GLU A 186 0.82 5.06 20.99
CA GLU A 186 -0.38 4.37 21.46
C GLU A 186 -1.21 5.31 22.33
N GLN A 187 -2.54 5.24 22.16
CA GLN A 187 -3.45 6.08 22.92
C GLN A 187 -3.43 5.68 24.40
N GLU A 188 -3.02 6.60 25.26
CA GLU A 188 -3.01 6.43 26.69
C GLU A 188 -4.43 6.52 27.27
N ARG A 189 -4.66 5.78 28.35
CA ARG A 189 -5.91 5.88 29.11
C ARG A 189 -5.92 7.19 29.89
N ILE A 190 -6.82 8.10 29.53
CA ILE A 190 -6.96 9.41 30.17
C ILE A 190 -8.31 9.48 30.88
N THR A 191 -8.32 9.44 32.21
CA THR A 191 -9.57 9.55 32.98
C THR A 191 -10.08 10.99 33.00
N ALA A 192 -11.33 11.19 33.43
CA ALA A 192 -11.85 12.54 33.63
C ALA A 192 -11.06 13.33 34.70
N ALA A 193 -10.50 12.64 35.69
CA ALA A 193 -9.65 13.26 36.71
C ALA A 193 -8.31 13.71 36.12
N ASP A 194 -7.69 12.89 35.26
CA ASP A 194 -6.44 13.24 34.58
C ASP A 194 -6.65 14.46 33.67
N PHE A 195 -7.74 14.46 32.88
CA PHE A 195 -8.08 15.60 32.03
C PHE A 195 -8.33 16.87 32.85
N ALA A 196 -9.12 16.80 33.92
CA ALA A 196 -9.39 17.94 34.79
C ALA A 196 -8.12 18.45 35.50
N GLY A 197 -7.22 17.56 35.91
CA GLY A 197 -5.98 17.92 36.61
C GLY A 197 -4.88 18.46 35.72
N HIS A 198 -4.83 18.04 34.45
CA HIS A 198 -3.75 18.41 33.54
C HIS A 198 -4.16 19.41 32.46
N ALA A 199 -5.36 19.31 31.88
CA ALA A 199 -5.77 20.17 30.76
C ALA A 199 -6.54 21.43 31.20
N VAL A 200 -7.43 21.31 32.19
CA VAL A 200 -8.32 22.41 32.61
C VAL A 200 -7.57 23.48 33.39
N GLY A 201 -7.87 24.75 33.09
CA GLY A 201 -7.19 25.93 33.63
C GLY A 201 -5.84 26.21 32.98
N GLN A 202 -5.52 25.56 31.84
CA GLN A 202 -4.24 25.69 31.16
C GLN A 202 -4.42 26.17 29.73
N ALA A 203 -3.42 26.89 29.24
CA ALA A 203 -3.24 27.18 27.82
C ALA A 203 -2.28 26.15 27.21
N TRP A 204 -2.52 25.83 25.95
CA TRP A 204 -1.85 24.79 25.19
C TRP A 204 -1.51 25.37 23.82
N HIS A 205 -0.22 25.65 23.63
CA HIS A 205 0.33 26.11 22.38
C HIS A 205 0.73 24.93 21.50
N CYS A 206 0.31 24.92 20.24
CA CYS A 206 0.70 23.88 19.29
C CYS A 206 2.16 24.07 18.88
N ALA A 207 3.05 23.26 19.46
CA ALA A 207 4.49 23.36 19.22
C ALA A 207 4.92 22.58 17.97
N GLU A 208 4.27 21.45 17.70
CA GLU A 208 4.55 20.60 16.54
C GLU A 208 3.23 20.15 15.93
N VAL A 209 3.16 20.15 14.60
CA VAL A 209 1.96 19.73 13.86
C VAL A 209 2.36 18.97 12.61
N HIS A 210 1.64 17.89 12.37
CA HIS A 210 1.84 16.98 11.25
C HIS A 210 0.50 16.57 10.67
N GLU A 211 0.42 16.40 9.36
CA GLU A 211 -0.76 15.81 8.75
C GLU A 211 -0.81 14.31 9.06
N THR A 212 -1.96 13.80 9.49
CA THR A 212 -2.12 12.37 9.71
C THR A 212 -2.10 11.61 8.39
N PHE A 213 -1.59 10.40 8.44
CA PHE A 213 -1.52 9.47 7.35
C PHE A 213 -2.19 8.14 7.74
N LEU A 214 -2.46 7.29 6.75
CA LEU A 214 -3.14 6.01 6.90
C LEU A 214 -2.59 5.15 8.05
N ALA A 215 -3.46 4.34 8.65
CA ALA A 215 -3.11 3.36 9.68
C ALA A 215 -2.36 3.93 10.90
N TYR A 216 -2.87 5.04 11.45
CA TYR A 216 -2.34 5.72 12.64
C TYR A 216 -0.92 6.27 12.47
N ARG A 217 -0.53 6.63 11.24
CA ARG A 217 0.76 7.29 10.97
C ARG A 217 0.56 8.79 10.79
N TYR A 218 1.65 9.53 10.69
CA TYR A 218 1.63 10.95 10.34
C TYR A 218 2.82 11.29 9.46
N ASN A 219 2.72 12.34 8.65
CA ASN A 219 3.84 12.80 7.84
C ASN A 219 4.93 13.40 8.74
N SER A 220 6.16 12.87 8.68
CA SER A 220 7.29 13.40 9.45
C SER A 220 7.62 14.86 9.10
N ALA A 221 7.31 15.30 7.87
CA ALA A 221 7.44 16.69 7.48
C ALA A 221 6.43 17.55 8.27
N PRO A 222 6.85 18.69 8.85
CA PRO A 222 5.94 19.58 9.55
C PRO A 222 4.81 20.07 8.64
N TYR A 223 3.58 20.02 9.15
CA TYR A 223 2.45 20.68 8.52
C TYR A 223 2.68 22.19 8.57
N THR A 224 2.67 22.82 7.40
CA THR A 224 2.87 24.26 7.29
C THR A 224 1.55 24.91 6.88
N PRO A 225 0.86 25.63 7.78
CA PRO A 225 -0.29 26.43 7.42
C PRO A 225 0.07 27.47 6.36
N GLY A 226 -0.86 27.73 5.44
CA GLY A 226 -0.67 28.62 4.31
C GLY A 226 -2.00 29.18 3.82
N LYS A 227 -1.99 29.96 2.74
CA LYS A 227 -3.21 30.61 2.24
C LYS A 227 -4.35 29.64 1.87
N SER A 228 -4.00 28.40 1.53
CA SER A 228 -4.93 27.33 1.15
C SER A 228 -5.07 26.23 2.21
N GLN A 229 -4.37 26.34 3.34
CA GLN A 229 -4.30 25.33 4.39
C GLN A 229 -4.77 25.92 5.72
N PRO A 230 -5.68 25.24 6.46
CA PRO A 230 -6.20 25.79 7.70
C PRO A 230 -5.10 26.02 8.75
N ALA A 231 -5.22 27.13 9.47
CA ALA A 231 -4.38 27.41 10.62
C ALA A 231 -4.74 26.48 11.79
N VAL A 232 -3.71 26.08 12.54
CA VAL A 232 -3.86 25.22 13.72
C VAL A 232 -4.14 26.09 14.93
N PRO A 233 -5.23 25.84 15.68
CA PRO A 233 -5.52 26.61 16.88
C PRO A 233 -4.64 26.19 18.06
N ASP A 234 -4.27 27.18 18.86
CA ASP A 234 -3.93 27.00 20.27
C ASP A 234 -5.21 26.84 21.09
N TYR A 235 -5.10 26.20 22.24
CA TYR A 235 -6.25 25.90 23.08
C TYR A 235 -6.10 26.43 24.50
N GLU A 236 -7.20 26.87 25.09
CA GLU A 236 -7.31 27.10 26.52
C GLU A 236 -8.57 26.39 27.02
N PHE A 237 -8.39 25.41 27.90
CA PHE A 237 -9.51 24.70 28.52
C PHE A 237 -9.86 25.38 29.83
N THR A 238 -11.11 25.78 29.99
CA THR A 238 -11.67 26.23 31.26
C THR A 238 -12.68 25.19 31.78
N ALA A 239 -13.29 25.45 32.93
CA ALA A 239 -14.25 24.53 33.53
C ALA A 239 -15.50 24.31 32.66
N ASP A 240 -15.89 25.30 31.86
CA ASP A 240 -17.12 25.28 31.06
C ASP A 240 -16.88 25.49 29.56
N SER A 241 -15.73 26.04 29.16
CA SER A 241 -15.47 26.47 27.79
C SER A 241 -14.09 26.05 27.29
N LEU A 242 -14.02 25.68 26.02
CA LEU A 242 -12.79 25.57 25.24
C LEU A 242 -12.64 26.85 24.43
N TYR A 243 -11.51 27.54 24.58
CA TYR A 243 -11.15 28.64 23.71
C TYR A 243 -10.17 28.17 22.65
N SER A 244 -10.55 28.31 21.39
CA SER A 244 -9.65 28.12 20.24
C SER A 244 -9.07 29.47 19.84
N ILE A 245 -7.75 29.57 19.77
CA ILE A 245 -7.03 30.78 19.39
C ILE A 245 -6.30 30.49 18.09
N THR A 246 -6.82 31.00 16.98
CA THR A 246 -6.27 30.73 15.64
C THR A 246 -5.51 31.96 15.13
N PRO A 247 -4.22 31.83 14.79
CA PRO A 247 -3.46 32.92 14.18
C PRO A 247 -4.08 33.37 12.85
N SER A 248 -3.97 34.66 12.54
CA SER A 248 -4.34 35.15 11.21
C SER A 248 -3.31 34.71 10.17
N ALA A 249 -3.77 34.15 9.05
CA ALA A 249 -2.90 33.75 7.94
C ALA A 249 -2.12 34.92 7.31
N ASP A 250 -2.63 36.15 7.43
CA ASP A 250 -2.04 37.36 6.84
C ASP A 250 -1.38 38.29 7.89
N GLY A 251 -1.09 37.78 9.09
CA GLY A 251 -0.43 38.54 10.16
C GLY A 251 -1.34 39.56 10.88
N GLY A 252 -2.65 39.46 10.71
CA GLY A 252 -3.64 40.21 11.49
C GLY A 252 -3.85 39.63 12.91
N GLU A 253 -4.82 40.18 13.64
CA GLU A 253 -5.15 39.71 14.99
C GLU A 253 -5.62 38.24 14.99
N ALA A 254 -5.17 37.47 15.97
CA ALA A 254 -5.62 36.11 16.17
C ALA A 254 -7.11 36.09 16.54
N THR A 255 -7.85 35.12 16.01
CA THR A 255 -9.26 34.94 16.35
C THR A 255 -9.37 34.04 17.57
N ARG A 256 -10.01 34.52 18.63
CA ARG A 256 -10.33 33.73 19.83
C ARG A 256 -11.83 33.38 19.85
N ARG A 257 -12.17 32.09 19.88
CA ARG A 257 -13.55 31.60 19.89
C ARG A 257 -13.78 30.69 21.09
N ALA A 258 -14.85 30.96 21.84
CA ALA A 258 -15.29 30.10 22.93
C ALA A 258 -16.35 29.11 22.44
N THR A 259 -16.25 27.86 22.88
CA THR A 259 -17.29 26.85 22.68
C THR A 259 -17.44 26.00 23.94
N ALA A 260 -18.66 25.61 24.28
CA ALA A 260 -18.86 24.63 25.33
C ALA A 260 -18.29 23.28 24.87
N TYR A 261 -17.77 22.48 25.80
CA TYR A 261 -17.22 21.17 25.47
C TYR A 261 -17.56 20.12 26.52
N THR A 262 -17.43 18.85 26.15
CA THR A 262 -17.50 17.72 27.05
C THR A 262 -16.31 16.80 26.80
N TYR A 263 -15.61 16.43 27.88
CA TYR A 263 -14.61 15.38 27.80
C TYR A 263 -15.26 13.99 27.88
N ARG A 264 -15.01 13.14 26.90
CA ARG A 264 -15.57 11.79 26.76
C ARG A 264 -14.52 10.76 27.15
N ALA A 265 -14.45 10.43 28.43
CA ALA A 265 -13.41 9.55 28.98
C ALA A 265 -13.38 8.12 28.39
N ASN A 266 -14.48 7.60 27.82
CA ASN A 266 -14.49 6.27 27.20
C ASN A 266 -13.81 6.24 25.81
N GLY A 267 -13.66 7.39 25.14
CA GLY A 267 -12.95 7.49 23.85
C GLY A 267 -11.74 8.41 23.91
N PHE A 268 -11.47 8.99 25.08
CA PHE A 268 -10.39 9.94 25.36
C PHE A 268 -10.37 11.13 24.37
N TYR A 269 -11.52 11.78 24.18
CA TYR A 269 -11.64 12.92 23.29
C TYR A 269 -12.46 14.06 23.92
N VAL A 270 -12.20 15.27 23.44
CA VAL A 270 -13.04 16.44 23.68
C VAL A 270 -14.03 16.56 22.54
N GLU A 271 -15.31 16.69 22.88
CA GLU A 271 -16.39 16.99 21.95
C GLU A 271 -16.89 18.41 22.21
N THR A 272 -16.79 19.27 21.21
CA THR A 272 -17.30 20.65 21.30
C THR A 272 -18.79 20.70 20.96
N ALA A 273 -19.48 21.75 21.41
CA ALA A 273 -20.90 21.95 21.09
C ALA A 273 -21.15 22.16 19.57
N SER A 274 -20.12 22.54 18.80
CA SER A 274 -20.15 22.60 17.34
C SER A 274 -19.98 21.24 16.65
N GLY A 275 -19.75 20.16 17.42
CA GLY A 275 -19.55 18.81 16.91
C GLY A 275 -18.11 18.49 16.51
N ASP A 276 -17.16 19.37 16.78
CA ASP A 276 -15.74 19.12 16.52
C ASP A 276 -15.16 18.20 17.60
N ILE A 277 -14.35 17.23 17.16
CA ILE A 277 -13.73 16.20 18.01
C ILE A 277 -12.22 16.40 18.05
N ILE A 278 -11.67 16.53 19.26
CA ILE A 278 -10.22 16.55 19.51
C ILE A 278 -9.88 15.28 20.27
N LYS A 279 -9.30 14.30 19.58
CA LYS A 279 -8.89 13.03 20.19
C LYS A 279 -7.58 13.22 20.92
N ILE A 280 -7.56 12.96 22.23
CA ILE A 280 -6.35 13.06 23.04
C ILE A 280 -5.68 11.69 23.04
N VAL A 281 -4.45 11.67 22.54
CA VAL A 281 -3.61 10.47 22.45
C VAL A 281 -2.80 10.31 23.73
N ARG A 282 -2.29 11.43 24.27
CA ARG A 282 -1.47 11.48 25.49
C ARG A 282 -1.71 12.79 26.21
N LEU A 283 -1.73 12.77 27.54
CA LEU A 283 -1.87 13.96 28.35
C LEU A 283 -1.02 13.86 29.61
N THR A 284 -0.11 14.81 29.77
CA THR A 284 0.74 14.97 30.95
C THR A 284 0.60 16.38 31.51
N ALA A 285 1.39 16.69 32.55
CA ALA A 285 1.43 18.05 33.07
C ALA A 285 1.96 19.05 32.04
N ASP A 286 2.88 18.72 31.14
CA ASP A 286 3.51 19.75 30.28
C ASP A 286 3.27 19.53 28.78
N GLU A 287 2.70 18.38 28.41
CA GLU A 287 2.48 17.98 27.02
C GLU A 287 1.09 17.36 26.84
N MET A 288 0.39 17.78 25.80
CA MET A 288 -0.83 17.15 25.29
C MET A 288 -0.62 16.77 23.83
N VAL A 289 -0.79 15.49 23.50
CA VAL A 289 -0.75 15.01 22.12
C VAL A 289 -2.18 14.75 21.66
N ALA A 290 -2.56 15.35 20.54
CA ALA A 290 -3.93 15.29 20.06
C ALA A 290 -4.02 15.07 18.54
N VAL A 291 -5.13 14.48 18.11
CA VAL A 291 -5.51 14.31 16.71
C VAL A 291 -6.85 14.99 16.48
N GLN A 292 -6.94 15.83 15.44
CA GLN A 292 -8.14 16.62 15.18
C GLN A 292 -8.31 16.96 13.70
N PRO A 293 -9.56 17.10 13.21
CA PRO A 293 -9.83 17.65 11.90
C PRO A 293 -9.67 19.18 11.92
N LEU A 294 -9.05 19.71 10.88
CA LEU A 294 -9.01 21.13 10.54
C LEU A 294 -9.87 21.35 9.31
N ARG A 295 -10.90 22.19 9.46
CA ARG A 295 -11.82 22.50 8.36
C ARG A 295 -11.20 23.51 7.41
N ASN A 296 -11.24 23.20 6.12
CA ASN A 296 -10.76 24.12 5.09
C ASN A 296 -11.89 25.03 4.60
N THR A 297 -11.95 26.24 5.14
CA THR A 297 -12.99 27.22 4.77
C THR A 297 -12.73 27.92 3.44
N ALA A 298 -11.56 27.70 2.81
CA ALA A 298 -11.17 28.30 1.53
C ALA A 298 -11.47 27.40 0.31
N GLY A 299 -12.19 26.29 0.50
CA GLY A 299 -12.63 25.40 -0.59
C GLY A 299 -11.66 24.28 -0.97
N GLY A 300 -10.68 23.98 -0.11
CA GLY A 300 -9.88 22.74 -0.19
C GLY A 300 -10.46 21.61 0.65
N ASP A 301 -9.77 20.47 0.67
CA ASP A 301 -10.14 19.34 1.52
C ASP A 301 -9.83 19.62 3.00
N ASP A 302 -10.69 19.10 3.88
CA ASP A 302 -10.42 19.05 5.32
C ASP A 302 -9.19 18.17 5.59
N VAL A 303 -8.36 18.57 6.54
CA VAL A 303 -7.13 17.86 6.89
C VAL A 303 -7.23 17.36 8.32
N THR A 304 -6.83 16.13 8.60
CA THR A 304 -6.66 15.67 9.99
C THR A 304 -5.21 15.83 10.39
N VAL A 305 -4.96 16.44 11.54
CA VAL A 305 -3.61 16.73 12.04
C VAL A 305 -3.33 16.02 13.36
N TYR A 306 -2.09 15.58 13.50
CA TYR A 306 -1.45 15.18 14.74
C TYR A 306 -0.69 16.38 15.30
N CYS A 307 -1.01 16.78 16.53
CA CYS A 307 -0.46 17.97 17.18
C CYS A 307 0.18 17.59 18.51
N VAL A 308 1.37 18.14 18.76
CA VAL A 308 2.01 18.16 20.08
C VAL A 308 1.83 19.56 20.65
N TYR A 309 1.03 19.64 21.70
CA TYR A 309 0.77 20.86 22.45
C TYR A 309 1.65 20.92 23.69
N ARG A 310 2.16 22.11 23.99
CA ARG A 310 2.94 22.41 25.19
C ARG A 310 2.35 23.63 25.90
N ARG A 311 2.56 23.72 27.21
CA ARG A 311 2.13 24.88 28.01
C ARG A 311 2.98 26.12 27.75
#